data_AF-A0AAU5SYS6-F1
#
_entry.id   AF-A0AAU5SYS6-F1
#
_cell.length_a   1.000
_cell.length_b   1.000
_cell.length_c   1.000
_cell.angle_alpha   90.00
_cell.angle_beta   90.00
_cell.angle_gamma   90.00
#
_symmetry.space_group_name_H-M   'P 1'
#
loop_
_entity.id
_entity.type
_entity.pdbx_description
1 polymer ?
#
loop_
_entity_poly.entity_id
_entity_poly.type
_entity_poly.pdbx_seq_one_letter_code
_entity_poly.pdbx_strand_id
1 'polypeptide(L)'
;MTPPYFAEVVQAAPGATAVTLAVLHNGQREVWCHGVESRGGPPTTPETAYEIGSATKTFTALLLAEMTARGEAALLDPIYAHLPGRHRLRGRNASAVTLLHLATHTSGLPRLPPGLLAQALPRWFSNPYAAYDDDKLLHALPRTRVRDRPGSRLLYSNYGLALLGRLLAQTAGADYPQVLAERVCRPLGLTGTGCGPQPVAQAVGHRHGRPLPPWHMPGLPAAGALRSTGNDLLRYLGAHLQPAGEPLAAALREVQKPRLRIPRSTDELCLISNRRHLDDGPLLFHSGATRGFTCFTGFAPHAGVAVAAMANTGPEPKGRFVHTAYAVLRRLTGETRSWEGA
;
A
#
# COMPACT_ATOMS: atom_id res chain seq x y z
N MET A 1 -2.42 -24.29 18.36
CA MET A 1 -0.96 -24.25 18.66
C MET A 1 -0.33 -23.21 17.76
N THR A 2 0.53 -22.35 18.29
CA THR A 2 1.15 -21.27 17.48
C THR A 2 2.12 -21.86 16.47
N PRO A 3 2.06 -21.49 15.18
CA PRO A 3 2.93 -22.06 14.17
C PRO A 3 4.38 -21.58 14.30
N PRO A 4 5.40 -22.42 13.99
CA PRO A 4 6.81 -22.04 14.11
C PRO A 4 7.18 -20.77 13.33
N TYR A 5 6.58 -20.57 12.16
CA TYR A 5 6.83 -19.39 11.33
C TYR A 5 6.36 -18.08 11.98
N PHE A 6 5.43 -18.12 12.95
CA PHE A 6 5.04 -16.91 13.67
C PHE A 6 6.17 -16.42 14.59
N ALA A 7 6.86 -17.34 15.26
CA ALA A 7 8.02 -17.00 16.08
C ALA A 7 9.15 -16.37 15.23
N GLU A 8 9.37 -16.87 14.01
CA GLU A 8 10.32 -16.28 13.06
C GLU A 8 9.95 -14.82 12.70
N VAL A 9 8.66 -14.56 12.43
CA VAL A 9 8.16 -13.21 12.11
C VAL A 9 8.34 -12.24 13.28
N VAL A 10 8.08 -12.69 14.51
CA VAL A 10 8.32 -11.89 15.73
C VAL A 10 9.80 -11.57 15.90
N GLN A 11 10.68 -12.56 15.76
CA GLN A 11 12.13 -12.37 15.86
C GLN A 11 12.71 -11.46 14.75
N ALA A 12 12.01 -11.36 13.61
CA ALA A 12 12.39 -10.51 12.49
C ALA A 12 12.03 -9.02 12.67
N ALA A 13 11.35 -8.65 13.77
CA ALA A 13 11.00 -7.26 14.11
C ALA A 13 11.62 -6.82 15.45
N PRO A 14 12.97 -6.79 15.58
CA PRO A 14 13.59 -6.37 16.82
C PRO A 14 13.18 -4.94 17.19
N GLY A 15 12.77 -4.75 18.45
CA GLY A 15 12.32 -3.45 18.95
C GLY A 15 10.86 -3.10 18.68
N ALA A 16 10.11 -3.95 17.99
CA ALA A 16 8.65 -3.89 18.01
C ALA A 16 8.12 -4.29 19.40
N THR A 17 7.07 -3.63 19.86
CA THR A 17 6.29 -4.10 21.02
C THR A 17 5.05 -4.86 20.61
N ALA A 18 4.56 -4.65 19.38
CA ALA A 18 3.38 -5.28 18.81
C ALA A 18 3.73 -5.87 17.44
N VAL A 19 3.47 -7.17 17.25
CA VAL A 19 3.60 -7.87 15.97
C VAL A 19 2.33 -8.66 15.71
N THR A 20 1.78 -8.55 14.50
CA THR A 20 0.60 -9.31 14.05
C THR A 20 0.92 -10.03 12.74
N LEU A 21 0.56 -11.30 12.65
CA LEU A 21 0.61 -12.12 11.45
C LEU A 21 -0.79 -12.67 11.17
N ALA A 22 -1.33 -12.40 10.00
CA ALA A 22 -2.60 -12.93 9.53
C ALA A 22 -2.38 -13.82 8.32
N VAL A 23 -2.92 -15.03 8.34
CA VAL A 23 -2.74 -16.05 7.30
C VAL A 23 -4.08 -16.65 6.90
N LEU A 24 -4.27 -16.77 5.58
CA LEU A 24 -5.31 -17.60 5.00
C LEU A 24 -4.59 -18.75 4.29
N HIS A 25 -4.85 -19.98 4.70
CA HIS A 25 -4.23 -21.16 4.12
C HIS A 25 -5.18 -22.36 4.31
N ASN A 26 -5.40 -23.14 3.25
CA ASN A 26 -6.32 -24.28 3.24
C ASN A 26 -7.75 -23.92 3.73
N GLY A 27 -8.23 -22.73 3.36
CA GLY A 27 -9.53 -22.21 3.77
C GLY A 27 -9.62 -21.76 5.24
N GLN A 28 -8.58 -21.98 6.04
CA GLN A 28 -8.51 -21.52 7.42
C GLN A 28 -7.98 -20.08 7.49
N ARG A 29 -8.58 -19.27 8.35
CA ARG A 29 -8.20 -17.88 8.61
C ARG A 29 -7.69 -17.78 10.03
N GLU A 30 -6.44 -17.39 10.19
CA GLU A 30 -5.80 -17.31 11.50
C GLU A 30 -5.07 -15.98 11.64
N VAL A 31 -5.18 -15.36 12.82
CA VAL A 31 -4.46 -14.13 13.17
C VAL A 31 -3.75 -14.36 14.49
N TRP A 32 -2.42 -14.25 14.48
CA TRP A 32 -1.58 -14.36 15.67
C TRP A 32 -0.99 -13.00 16.01
N CYS A 33 -1.06 -12.66 17.29
CA CYS A 33 -0.61 -11.39 17.84
C CYS A 33 0.43 -11.64 18.93
N HIS A 34 1.44 -10.77 19.00
CA HIS A 34 2.50 -10.82 19.99
C HIS A 34 2.75 -9.45 20.61
N GLY A 35 2.84 -9.44 21.94
CA GLY A 35 3.23 -8.27 22.73
C GLY A 35 2.08 -7.30 23.01
N VAL A 36 2.40 -6.01 23.10
CA VAL A 36 1.52 -4.93 23.57
C VAL A 36 1.58 -3.73 22.63
N GLU A 37 0.46 -3.02 22.50
CA GLU A 37 0.32 -1.89 21.57
C GLU A 37 1.29 -0.73 21.86
N SER A 38 1.70 -0.61 23.12
CA SER A 38 2.75 0.29 23.61
C SER A 38 3.35 -0.27 24.89
N ARG A 39 4.52 0.21 25.33
CA ARG A 39 5.12 -0.25 26.60
C ARG A 39 4.17 0.07 27.76
N GLY A 40 3.69 -0.97 28.46
CA GLY A 40 2.68 -0.84 29.52
C GLY A 40 1.24 -0.63 29.03
N GLY A 41 1.02 -0.68 27.71
CA GLY A 41 -0.29 -0.61 27.08
C GLY A 41 -1.00 -1.97 27.01
N PRO A 42 -2.18 -2.02 26.36
CA PRO A 42 -2.97 -3.24 26.25
C PRO A 42 -2.26 -4.30 25.38
N PRO A 43 -2.63 -5.59 25.54
CA PRO A 43 -2.19 -6.66 24.65
C PRO A 43 -2.52 -6.35 23.19
N THR A 44 -1.64 -6.80 22.29
CA THR A 44 -1.92 -6.76 20.85
C THR A 44 -3.02 -7.76 20.51
N THR A 45 -4.04 -7.33 19.77
CA THR A 45 -5.16 -8.16 19.32
C THR A 45 -5.26 -8.15 17.79
N PRO A 46 -6.08 -9.03 17.19
CA PRO A 46 -6.35 -9.01 15.75
C PRO A 46 -6.90 -7.67 15.22
N GLU A 47 -7.48 -6.86 16.11
CA GLU A 47 -8.04 -5.51 15.88
C GLU A 47 -7.03 -4.38 16.13
N THR A 48 -5.85 -4.66 16.68
CA THR A 48 -4.79 -3.65 16.81
C THR A 48 -4.45 -3.11 15.41
N ALA A 49 -4.60 -1.80 15.22
CA ALA A 49 -4.28 -1.18 13.94
C ALA A 49 -2.80 -0.76 13.85
N TYR A 50 -2.29 -0.77 12.62
CA TYR A 50 -0.93 -0.38 12.27
C TYR A 50 -0.96 0.55 11.07
N GLU A 51 -0.01 1.50 10.99
CA GLU A 51 0.21 2.23 9.74
C GLU A 51 0.77 1.25 8.69
N ILE A 52 0.01 1.02 7.60
CA ILE A 52 0.42 0.07 6.56
C ILE A 52 1.30 0.71 5.50
N GLY A 53 1.59 2.01 5.61
CA GLY A 53 2.48 2.73 4.71
C GLY A 53 2.15 2.46 3.24
N SER A 54 3.15 2.16 2.44
CA SER A 54 2.97 1.96 0.99
C SER A 54 2.06 0.80 0.57
N ALA A 55 1.68 -0.13 1.47
CA ALA A 55 0.61 -1.09 1.16
C ALA A 55 -0.73 -0.39 0.86
N THR A 56 -0.91 0.85 1.35
CA THR A 56 -2.02 1.77 0.99
C THR A 56 -2.23 1.86 -0.52
N LYS A 57 -1.17 1.83 -1.31
CA LYS A 57 -1.27 2.00 -2.77
C LYS A 57 -2.09 0.90 -3.44
N THR A 58 -2.12 -0.30 -2.87
CA THR A 58 -2.94 -1.42 -3.38
C THR A 58 -4.43 -1.13 -3.23
N PHE A 59 -4.83 -0.43 -2.16
CA PHE A 59 -6.20 0.05 -1.96
C PHE A 59 -6.54 1.17 -2.93
N THR A 60 -5.62 2.11 -3.16
CA THR A 60 -5.77 3.16 -4.18
C THR A 60 -5.93 2.57 -5.58
N ALA A 61 -5.16 1.53 -5.91
CA ALA A 61 -5.26 0.81 -7.18
C ALA A 61 -6.62 0.09 -7.31
N LEU A 62 -7.12 -0.50 -6.21
CA LEU A 62 -8.44 -1.11 -6.19
C LEU A 62 -9.56 -0.07 -6.37
N LEU A 63 -9.42 1.11 -5.77
CA LEU A 63 -10.35 2.23 -5.98
C LEU A 63 -10.36 2.66 -7.45
N LEU A 64 -9.19 2.83 -8.09
CA LEU A 64 -9.11 3.12 -9.52
C LEU A 64 -9.85 2.05 -10.36
N ALA A 65 -9.65 0.77 -10.03
CA ALA A 65 -10.29 -0.33 -10.74
C ALA A 65 -11.80 -0.39 -10.51
N GLU A 66 -12.28 -0.06 -9.31
CA GLU A 66 -13.71 0.06 -8.99
C GLU A 66 -14.36 1.19 -9.78
N MET A 67 -13.74 2.36 -9.82
CA MET A 67 -14.23 3.51 -10.59
C MET A 67 -14.20 3.22 -12.09
N THR A 68 -13.21 2.42 -12.55
CA THR A 68 -13.15 1.94 -13.94
C THR A 68 -14.29 0.98 -14.26
N ALA A 69 -14.59 0.04 -13.36
CA ALA A 69 -15.70 -0.89 -13.53
C ALA A 69 -17.07 -0.18 -13.58
N ARG A 70 -17.16 1.02 -12.98
CA ARG A 70 -18.36 1.89 -13.01
C ARG A 70 -18.39 2.87 -14.18
N GLY A 71 -17.34 2.93 -15.00
CA GLY A 71 -17.24 3.87 -16.11
C GLY A 71 -17.04 5.33 -15.70
N GLU A 72 -16.65 5.58 -14.44
CA GLU A 72 -16.39 6.94 -13.92
C GLU A 72 -14.97 7.41 -14.22
N ALA A 73 -14.07 6.49 -14.52
CA ALA A 73 -12.71 6.73 -14.99
C ALA A 73 -12.26 5.60 -15.92
N ALA A 74 -11.21 5.82 -16.69
CA ALA A 74 -10.53 4.77 -17.45
C ALA A 74 -9.03 4.80 -17.18
N LEU A 75 -8.40 3.62 -17.21
CA LEU A 75 -6.94 3.49 -17.01
C LEU A 75 -6.15 4.38 -17.99
N LEU A 76 -6.65 4.56 -19.22
CA LEU A 76 -5.98 5.36 -20.25
C LEU A 76 -6.43 6.82 -20.26
N ASP A 77 -7.30 7.24 -19.35
CA ASP A 77 -7.68 8.65 -19.27
C ASP A 77 -6.43 9.49 -18.98
N PRO A 78 -6.20 10.55 -19.78
CA PRO A 78 -5.21 11.55 -19.44
C PRO A 78 -5.55 12.13 -18.07
N ILE A 79 -4.54 12.41 -17.25
CA ILE A 79 -4.77 12.98 -15.91
C ILE A 79 -5.59 14.28 -15.95
N TYR A 80 -5.56 15.00 -17.08
CA TYR A 80 -6.29 16.25 -17.30
C TYR A 80 -7.80 16.09 -17.48
N ALA A 81 -8.29 14.88 -17.76
CA ALA A 81 -9.73 14.60 -17.74
C ALA A 81 -10.33 14.71 -16.32
N HIS A 82 -9.49 14.50 -15.29
CA HIS A 82 -9.89 14.49 -13.89
C HIS A 82 -9.34 15.67 -13.07
N LEU A 83 -8.47 16.49 -13.67
CA LEU A 83 -7.76 17.56 -12.96
C LEU A 83 -8.50 18.90 -13.12
N PRO A 84 -8.75 19.66 -12.04
CA PRO A 84 -9.44 20.93 -12.13
C PRO A 84 -8.51 22.04 -12.60
N GLY A 85 -9.03 22.92 -13.45
CA GLY A 85 -8.46 24.25 -13.67
C GLY A 85 -7.09 24.25 -14.34
N ARG A 86 -6.23 25.18 -13.89
CA ARG A 86 -5.00 25.63 -14.59
C ARG A 86 -3.73 24.85 -14.26
N HIS A 87 -3.78 23.87 -13.35
CA HIS A 87 -2.58 23.13 -12.96
C HIS A 87 -2.12 22.24 -14.14
N ARG A 88 -0.86 22.39 -14.56
CA ARG A 88 -0.29 21.64 -15.68
C ARG A 88 1.10 21.16 -15.34
N LEU A 89 1.43 19.94 -15.74
CA LEU A 89 2.80 19.45 -15.72
C LEU A 89 3.60 20.15 -16.82
N ARG A 90 4.91 20.27 -16.65
CA ARG A 90 5.81 20.81 -17.69
C ARG A 90 6.41 19.69 -18.52
N GLY A 91 6.81 20.01 -19.75
CA GLY A 91 7.54 19.10 -20.63
C GLY A 91 6.67 18.52 -21.75
N ARG A 92 7.32 18.12 -22.84
CA ARG A 92 6.66 17.68 -24.09
C ARG A 92 5.74 16.46 -23.91
N ASN A 93 5.99 15.64 -22.90
CA ASN A 93 5.22 14.42 -22.64
C ASN A 93 4.17 14.59 -21.53
N ALA A 94 3.98 15.80 -21.01
CA ALA A 94 3.07 16.07 -19.88
C ALA A 94 1.62 15.66 -20.19
N SER A 95 1.13 15.95 -21.39
CA SER A 95 -0.23 15.61 -21.87
C SER A 95 -0.50 14.12 -21.98
N ALA A 96 0.54 13.28 -22.08
CA ALA A 96 0.43 11.84 -22.27
C ALA A 96 0.40 11.04 -20.96
N VAL A 97 0.47 11.70 -19.79
CA VAL A 97 0.37 11.01 -18.50
C VAL A 97 -1.09 10.57 -18.28
N THR A 98 -1.29 9.29 -17.97
CA THR A 98 -2.61 8.68 -17.75
C THR A 98 -2.73 8.16 -16.32
N LEU A 99 -3.94 7.77 -15.91
CA LEU A 99 -4.16 7.12 -14.61
C LEU A 99 -3.37 5.81 -14.47
N LEU A 100 -3.26 5.02 -15.55
CA LEU A 100 -2.43 3.82 -15.62
C LEU A 100 -0.98 4.15 -15.29
N HIS A 101 -0.42 5.19 -15.92
CA HIS A 101 0.97 5.59 -15.69
C HIS A 101 1.23 5.99 -14.23
N LEU A 102 0.25 6.56 -13.54
CA LEU A 102 0.35 6.82 -12.10
C LEU A 102 0.34 5.50 -11.31
N ALA A 103 -0.62 4.62 -11.59
CA ALA A 103 -0.81 3.33 -10.91
C ALA A 103 0.28 2.28 -11.20
N THR A 104 1.10 2.47 -12.24
CA THR A 104 2.23 1.60 -12.58
C THR A 104 3.60 2.23 -12.32
N HIS A 105 3.64 3.41 -11.68
CA HIS A 105 4.90 4.14 -11.46
C HIS A 105 5.68 4.44 -12.75
N THR A 106 5.00 4.66 -13.88
CA THR A 106 5.64 4.94 -15.18
C THR A 106 5.33 6.33 -15.73
N SER A 107 4.78 7.22 -14.92
CA SER A 107 4.40 8.58 -15.32
C SER A 107 5.57 9.54 -15.55
N GLY A 108 6.77 9.19 -15.05
CA GLY A 108 7.93 10.09 -15.04
C GLY A 108 7.88 11.16 -13.95
N LEU A 109 6.90 11.11 -13.04
CA LEU A 109 6.87 11.98 -11.86
C LEU A 109 7.99 11.59 -10.88
N PRO A 110 8.59 12.56 -10.15
CA PRO A 110 9.60 12.29 -9.14
C PRO A 110 9.04 11.47 -7.98
N ARG A 111 9.93 10.87 -7.17
CA ARG A 111 9.54 10.07 -6.00
C ARG A 111 8.63 10.83 -5.04
N LEU A 112 8.95 12.09 -4.76
CA LEU A 112 8.22 13.00 -3.88
C LEU A 112 7.92 14.30 -4.64
N PRO A 113 6.80 14.98 -4.33
CA PRO A 113 6.48 16.22 -5.00
C PRO A 113 7.46 17.34 -4.62
N PRO A 114 7.77 18.26 -5.56
CA PRO A 114 8.55 19.46 -5.26
C PRO A 114 8.05 20.21 -4.02
N GLY A 115 8.99 20.67 -3.19
CA GLY A 115 8.71 21.45 -1.98
C GLY A 115 8.44 20.61 -0.72
N LEU A 116 8.13 19.31 -0.83
CA LEU A 116 7.84 18.47 0.32
C LEU A 116 9.04 18.36 1.28
N LEU A 117 10.23 18.08 0.76
CA LEU A 117 11.42 17.92 1.61
C LEU A 117 11.75 19.18 2.41
N ALA A 118 11.62 20.36 1.81
CA ALA A 118 11.84 21.63 2.49
C ALA A 118 10.87 21.83 3.67
N GLN A 119 9.60 21.46 3.47
CA GLN A 119 8.58 21.53 4.53
C GLN A 119 8.70 20.42 5.57
N ALA A 120 9.33 19.31 5.20
CA ALA A 120 9.59 18.19 6.09
C ALA A 120 10.70 18.51 7.10
N LEU A 121 11.69 19.35 6.76
CA LEU A 121 12.86 19.62 7.59
C LEU A 121 12.51 20.02 9.05
N PRO A 122 11.59 20.97 9.31
CA PRO A 122 11.25 21.38 10.68
C PRO A 122 10.56 20.28 11.49
N ARG A 123 9.93 19.31 10.81
CA ARG A 123 9.22 18.18 11.42
C ARG A 123 9.89 16.86 11.10
N TRP A 124 11.19 16.91 10.77
CA TRP A 124 11.85 15.77 10.16
C TRP A 124 11.82 14.58 11.07
N PHE A 125 11.89 14.74 12.40
CA PHE A 125 11.89 13.65 13.38
C PHE A 125 10.53 13.31 13.99
N SER A 126 9.48 14.09 13.69
CA SER A 126 8.10 13.81 14.09
C SER A 126 7.30 13.33 12.87
N ASN A 127 6.51 14.21 12.26
CA ASN A 127 5.72 13.94 11.07
C ASN A 127 6.16 14.86 9.89
N PRO A 128 7.01 14.37 8.98
CA PRO A 128 7.53 15.15 7.85
C PRO A 128 6.47 15.48 6.78
N TYR A 129 5.29 14.88 6.84
CA TYR A 129 4.21 15.10 5.87
C TYR A 129 3.12 16.05 6.38
N ALA A 130 3.10 16.38 7.67
CA ALA A 130 2.01 17.12 8.32
C ALA A 130 1.69 18.46 7.66
N ALA A 131 2.71 19.14 7.11
CA ALA A 131 2.57 20.47 6.53
C ALA A 131 2.17 20.45 5.05
N TYR A 132 2.20 19.28 4.40
CA TYR A 132 2.04 19.15 2.97
C TYR A 132 0.63 18.65 2.64
N ASP A 133 -0.24 19.56 2.19
CA ASP A 133 -1.66 19.37 1.90
C ASP A 133 -1.95 19.20 0.39
N ASP A 134 -3.22 18.99 0.05
CA ASP A 134 -3.70 18.83 -1.32
C ASP A 134 -3.42 20.05 -2.20
N ASP A 135 -3.52 21.26 -1.65
CA ASP A 135 -3.22 22.48 -2.40
C ASP A 135 -1.75 22.50 -2.81
N LYS A 136 -0.83 22.17 -1.89
CA LYS A 136 0.59 22.06 -2.19
C LYS A 136 0.88 20.97 -3.21
N LEU A 137 0.19 19.83 -3.13
CA LEU A 137 0.28 18.74 -4.11
C LEU A 137 -0.05 19.23 -5.53
N LEU A 138 -1.14 19.98 -5.69
CA LEU A 138 -1.56 20.54 -6.99
C LEU A 138 -0.63 21.67 -7.46
N HIS A 139 -0.13 22.52 -6.54
CA HIS A 139 0.85 23.57 -6.85
C HIS A 139 2.23 23.00 -7.23
N ALA A 140 2.52 21.73 -6.91
CA ALA A 140 3.73 21.06 -7.36
C ALA A 140 3.70 20.63 -8.83
N LEU A 141 2.52 20.55 -9.46
CA LEU A 141 2.36 20.19 -10.88
C LEU A 141 3.14 21.13 -11.82
N PRO A 142 2.96 22.47 -11.79
CA PRO A 142 3.71 23.39 -12.63
C PRO A 142 5.22 23.43 -12.33
N ARG A 143 5.65 22.87 -11.20
CA ARG A 143 7.07 22.74 -10.83
C ARG A 143 7.67 21.40 -11.27
N THR A 144 6.86 20.49 -11.80
CA THR A 144 7.26 19.14 -12.17
C THR A 144 7.37 19.01 -13.68
N ARG A 145 8.53 18.55 -14.16
CA ARG A 145 8.79 18.35 -15.60
C ARG A 145 8.86 16.86 -15.93
N VAL A 146 7.94 16.40 -16.79
CA VAL A 146 7.97 15.05 -17.38
C VAL A 146 8.95 15.05 -18.54
N ARG A 147 10.10 14.39 -18.34
CA ARG A 147 11.20 14.33 -19.34
C ARG A 147 11.07 13.13 -20.27
N ASP A 148 10.89 11.96 -19.68
CA ASP A 148 10.78 10.68 -20.38
C ASP A 148 9.36 10.47 -20.91
N ARG A 149 9.19 9.55 -21.86
CA ARG A 149 7.85 9.18 -22.34
C ARG A 149 7.14 8.37 -21.24
N PRO A 150 5.93 8.74 -20.80
CA PRO A 150 5.16 7.90 -19.88
C PRO A 150 5.08 6.46 -20.38
N GLY A 151 5.20 5.50 -19.47
CA GLY A 151 5.31 4.08 -19.79
C GLY A 151 6.73 3.58 -20.11
N SER A 152 7.70 4.46 -20.42
CA SER A 152 9.04 4.00 -20.85
C SER A 152 10.01 3.67 -19.71
N ARG A 153 9.71 4.11 -18.48
CA ARG A 153 10.58 3.89 -17.32
C ARG A 153 9.75 3.64 -16.07
N LEU A 154 10.15 2.66 -15.28
CA LEU A 154 9.63 2.43 -13.94
C LEU A 154 10.37 3.32 -12.94
N LEU A 155 9.67 4.30 -12.36
CA LEU A 155 10.18 5.22 -11.35
C LEU A 155 9.16 5.32 -10.19
N TYR A 156 9.46 4.61 -9.09
CA TYR A 156 8.59 4.59 -7.91
C TYR A 156 8.27 6.00 -7.41
N SER A 157 6.98 6.36 -7.41
CA SER A 157 6.52 7.72 -7.16
C SER A 157 5.36 7.75 -6.16
N ASN A 158 5.64 8.23 -4.95
CA ASN A 158 4.60 8.59 -3.99
C ASN A 158 3.80 9.80 -4.50
N TYR A 159 4.45 10.70 -5.25
CA TYR A 159 3.75 11.83 -5.85
C TYR A 159 2.70 11.37 -6.86
N GLY A 160 3.05 10.43 -7.73
CA GLY A 160 2.11 9.88 -8.71
C GLY A 160 0.88 9.25 -8.04
N LEU A 161 1.07 8.54 -6.93
CA LEU A 161 -0.02 7.90 -6.20
C LEU A 161 -0.87 8.90 -5.40
N ALA A 162 -0.24 9.92 -4.83
CA ALA A 162 -0.96 11.02 -4.21
C ALA A 162 -1.83 11.77 -5.22
N LEU A 163 -1.27 12.06 -6.41
CA LEU A 163 -2.02 12.66 -7.50
C LEU A 163 -3.18 11.76 -7.95
N LEU A 164 -2.94 10.45 -8.13
CA LEU A 164 -3.99 9.49 -8.49
C LEU A 164 -5.14 9.55 -7.49
N GLY A 165 -4.86 9.44 -6.19
CA GLY A 165 -5.89 9.52 -5.15
C GLY A 165 -6.66 10.82 -5.18
N ARG A 166 -5.98 11.96 -5.40
CA ARG A 166 -6.64 13.27 -5.51
C ARG A 166 -7.59 13.35 -6.71
N LEU A 167 -7.17 12.81 -7.87
CA LEU A 167 -7.98 12.79 -9.10
C LEU A 167 -9.21 11.90 -8.96
N LEU A 168 -9.07 10.72 -8.34
CA LEU A 168 -10.18 9.81 -8.06
C LEU A 168 -11.19 10.45 -7.10
N ALA A 169 -10.69 11.01 -6.00
CA ALA A 169 -11.53 11.69 -5.00
C ALA A 169 -12.33 12.83 -5.63
N GLN A 170 -11.67 13.63 -6.45
CA GLN A 170 -12.31 14.72 -7.17
C GLN A 170 -13.35 14.24 -8.18
N THR A 171 -13.07 13.18 -8.94
CA THR A 171 -14.03 12.59 -9.88
C THR A 171 -15.29 12.12 -9.15
N ALA A 172 -15.14 11.61 -7.92
CA ALA A 172 -16.24 11.21 -7.07
C ALA A 172 -16.89 12.38 -6.28
N GLY A 173 -16.37 13.60 -6.37
CA GLY A 173 -16.92 14.77 -5.69
C GLY A 173 -16.75 14.81 -4.17
N ALA A 174 -15.81 14.04 -3.60
CA ALA A 174 -15.59 13.95 -2.15
C ALA A 174 -14.09 13.89 -1.80
N ASP A 175 -13.75 13.77 -0.51
CA ASP A 175 -12.35 13.60 -0.09
C ASP A 175 -11.86 12.16 -0.28
N TYR A 176 -10.54 11.98 -0.40
CA TYR A 176 -9.98 10.64 -0.64
C TYR A 176 -10.34 9.62 0.47
N PRO A 177 -10.21 9.95 1.78
CA PRO A 177 -10.61 9.04 2.83
C PRO A 177 -12.07 8.56 2.74
N GLN A 178 -13.01 9.46 2.44
CA GLN A 178 -14.43 9.15 2.28
C GLN A 178 -14.65 8.22 1.09
N VAL A 179 -14.13 8.58 -0.08
CA VAL A 179 -14.33 7.80 -1.31
C VAL A 179 -13.77 6.39 -1.15
N LEU A 180 -12.58 6.25 -0.56
CA LEU A 180 -11.99 4.95 -0.29
C LEU A 180 -12.82 4.14 0.73
N ALA A 181 -13.25 4.77 1.81
CA ALA A 181 -14.07 4.12 2.82
C ALA A 181 -15.40 3.63 2.23
N GLU A 182 -16.02 4.43 1.37
CA GLU A 182 -17.33 4.15 0.79
C GLU A 182 -17.30 3.08 -0.29
N ARG A 183 -16.27 3.12 -1.15
CA ARG A 183 -16.21 2.30 -2.36
C ARG A 183 -15.36 1.06 -2.22
N VAL A 184 -14.45 1.02 -1.25
CA VAL A 184 -13.56 -0.12 -1.03
C VAL A 184 -13.74 -0.71 0.36
N CYS A 185 -13.54 0.06 1.43
CA CYS A 185 -13.53 -0.51 2.78
C CYS A 185 -14.91 -1.06 3.18
N ARG A 186 -15.98 -0.27 3.04
CA ARG A 186 -17.33 -0.67 3.50
C ARG A 186 -17.88 -1.87 2.72
N PRO A 187 -17.82 -1.93 1.37
CA PRO A 187 -18.30 -3.10 0.65
C PRO A 187 -17.51 -4.36 1.01
N LEU A 188 -16.19 -4.25 1.21
CA LEU A 188 -15.36 -5.35 1.67
C LEU A 188 -15.43 -5.55 3.19
N GLY A 189 -16.28 -4.86 3.95
CA GLY A 189 -16.42 -5.01 5.41
C GLY A 189 -15.14 -4.76 6.22
N LEU A 190 -14.29 -3.83 5.78
CA LEU A 190 -13.01 -3.48 6.42
C LEU A 190 -13.19 -2.34 7.43
N THR A 191 -13.75 -2.66 8.60
CA THR A 191 -14.16 -1.66 9.60
C THR A 191 -13.00 -1.08 10.40
N GLY A 192 -11.86 -1.76 10.45
CA GLY A 192 -10.61 -1.29 11.07
C GLY A 192 -9.64 -0.63 10.08
N THR A 193 -10.08 -0.35 8.85
CA THR A 193 -9.22 0.18 7.78
C THR A 193 -9.64 1.59 7.37
N GLY A 194 -8.71 2.55 7.45
CA GLY A 194 -9.00 3.93 7.03
C GLY A 194 -7.85 4.90 7.22
N CYS A 195 -8.04 6.11 6.69
CA CYS A 195 -7.09 7.24 6.80
C CYS A 195 -7.80 8.58 7.03
N GLY A 196 -9.05 8.57 7.47
CA GLY A 196 -9.86 9.76 7.73
C GLY A 196 -9.51 10.47 9.04
N PRO A 197 -10.19 11.59 9.34
CA PRO A 197 -9.96 12.38 10.55
C PRO A 197 -10.35 11.66 11.85
N GLN A 198 -11.29 10.70 11.78
CA GLN A 198 -11.59 9.78 12.88
C GLN A 198 -10.47 8.73 12.95
N PRO A 199 -9.69 8.68 14.03
CA PRO A 199 -8.59 7.72 14.11
C PRO A 199 -9.15 6.31 14.28
N VAL A 200 -8.70 5.39 13.43
CA VAL A 200 -8.59 3.99 13.85
C VAL A 200 -7.57 3.98 14.99
N ALA A 201 -8.00 3.60 16.19
CA ALA A 201 -7.09 3.44 17.32
C ALA A 201 -5.99 2.45 16.91
N GLN A 202 -4.73 2.86 17.06
CA GLN A 202 -3.58 2.11 16.55
C GLN A 202 -2.50 1.94 17.61
N ALA A 203 -1.66 0.94 17.42
CA ALA A 203 -0.45 0.77 18.22
C ALA A 203 0.44 2.02 18.16
N VAL A 204 1.32 2.20 19.15
CA VAL A 204 2.34 3.26 19.11
C VAL A 204 3.49 2.76 18.23
N GLY A 205 3.83 3.51 17.19
CA GLY A 205 4.96 3.19 16.31
C GLY A 205 6.30 3.48 16.99
N HIS A 206 7.31 2.67 16.70
CA HIS A 206 8.64 2.81 17.29
C HIS A 206 9.75 2.92 16.24
N ARG A 207 10.86 3.57 16.62
CA ARG A 207 12.11 3.50 15.88
C ARG A 207 13.28 3.39 16.86
N HIS A 208 14.09 2.35 16.69
CA HIS A 208 15.16 2.02 17.63
C HIS A 208 14.65 1.94 19.09
N GLY A 209 13.46 1.35 19.27
CA GLY A 209 12.81 1.19 20.58
C GLY A 209 12.18 2.45 21.17
N ARG A 210 12.28 3.61 20.50
CA ARG A 210 11.70 4.88 20.95
C ARG A 210 10.34 5.13 20.30
N PRO A 211 9.31 5.56 21.06
CA PRO A 211 7.99 5.84 20.51
C PRO A 211 8.04 7.03 19.56
N LEU A 212 7.16 7.03 18.57
CA LEU A 212 7.01 8.08 17.57
C LEU A 212 5.56 8.54 17.46
N PRO A 213 5.32 9.82 17.17
CA PRO A 213 3.98 10.29 16.83
C PRO A 213 3.52 9.66 15.51
N PRO A 214 2.21 9.48 15.34
CA PRO A 214 1.65 8.93 14.12
C PRO A 214 1.92 9.84 12.91
N TRP A 215 2.02 9.23 11.74
CA TRP A 215 2.08 9.96 10.49
C TRP A 215 0.69 10.35 10.02
N HIS A 216 0.56 11.62 9.69
CA HIS A 216 -0.55 12.22 8.98
C HIS A 216 -0.01 12.79 7.67
N MET A 217 -0.60 12.38 6.54
CA MET A 217 -0.13 12.72 5.20
C MET A 217 -1.25 13.43 4.41
N PRO A 218 -1.68 14.64 4.82
CA PRO A 218 -2.88 15.28 4.27
C PRO A 218 -2.86 15.44 2.75
N GLY A 219 -1.71 15.74 2.14
CA GLY A 219 -1.56 15.84 0.68
C GLY A 219 -1.09 14.57 -0.02
N LEU A 220 -0.88 13.47 0.70
CA LEU A 220 -0.46 12.18 0.13
C LEU A 220 -1.18 10.98 0.77
N PRO A 221 -2.49 11.03 1.09
CA PRO A 221 -3.14 9.96 1.84
C PRO A 221 -3.13 8.64 1.06
N ALA A 222 -3.40 8.72 -0.25
CA ALA A 222 -3.41 7.60 -1.19
C ALA A 222 -2.04 6.94 -1.44
N ALA A 223 -0.95 7.57 -0.99
CA ALA A 223 0.37 7.01 -1.12
C ALA A 223 0.79 6.17 0.11
N GLY A 224 0.21 6.41 1.29
CA GLY A 224 0.71 5.75 2.49
C GLY A 224 0.03 5.98 3.83
N ALA A 225 -1.15 6.60 3.87
CA ALA A 225 -1.76 7.02 5.14
C ALA A 225 -2.75 6.01 5.74
N LEU A 226 -3.03 4.88 5.09
CA LEU A 226 -3.94 3.90 5.67
C LEU A 226 -3.38 3.30 6.94
N ARG A 227 -4.29 3.09 7.88
CA ARG A 227 -4.16 2.17 9.00
C ARG A 227 -5.06 0.98 8.72
N SER A 228 -4.65 -0.19 9.18
CA SER A 228 -5.42 -1.43 9.03
C SER A 228 -5.10 -2.39 10.18
N THR A 229 -5.96 -3.38 10.37
CA THR A 229 -5.83 -4.46 11.36
C THR A 229 -5.45 -5.79 10.70
N GLY A 230 -5.08 -6.79 11.51
CA GLY A 230 -4.83 -8.15 11.01
C GLY A 230 -6.07 -8.78 10.38
N ASN A 231 -7.22 -8.64 11.03
CA ASN A 231 -8.50 -9.14 10.54
C ASN A 231 -8.90 -8.51 9.19
N ASP A 232 -8.75 -7.19 9.07
CA ASP A 232 -9.11 -6.48 7.84
C ASP A 232 -8.18 -6.82 6.68
N LEU A 233 -6.86 -6.86 6.91
CA LEU A 233 -5.93 -7.26 5.84
C LEU A 233 -6.18 -8.70 5.39
N LEU A 234 -6.55 -9.59 6.32
CA LEU A 234 -6.89 -10.97 5.97
C LEU A 234 -8.17 -11.05 5.14
N ARG A 235 -9.19 -10.24 5.47
CA ARG A 235 -10.43 -10.13 4.70
C ARG A 235 -10.18 -9.54 3.31
N TYR A 236 -9.40 -8.47 3.23
CA TYR A 236 -8.98 -7.84 1.99
C TYR A 236 -8.22 -8.81 1.07
N LEU A 237 -7.25 -9.56 1.60
CA LEU A 237 -6.49 -10.54 0.82
C LEU A 237 -7.34 -11.77 0.45
N GLY A 238 -8.25 -12.20 1.32
CA GLY A 238 -9.24 -13.23 1.01
C GLY A 238 -10.13 -12.85 -0.18
N ALA A 239 -10.54 -11.58 -0.26
CA ALA A 239 -11.30 -11.08 -1.40
C ALA A 239 -10.50 -11.14 -2.71
N HIS A 240 -9.19 -10.90 -2.67
CA HIS A 240 -8.31 -11.10 -3.84
C HIS A 240 -8.18 -12.56 -4.26
N LEU A 241 -8.17 -13.50 -3.31
CA LEU A 241 -8.11 -14.93 -3.61
C LEU A 241 -9.41 -15.46 -4.24
N GLN A 242 -10.56 -14.94 -3.81
CA GLN A 242 -11.88 -15.38 -4.28
C GLN A 242 -12.75 -14.23 -4.78
N PRO A 243 -12.37 -13.52 -5.88
CA PRO A 243 -13.09 -12.33 -6.32
C PRO A 243 -14.56 -12.56 -6.67
N ALA A 244 -14.92 -13.78 -7.12
CA ALA A 244 -16.25 -14.07 -7.65
C ALA A 244 -17.39 -13.88 -6.64
N GLY A 245 -17.11 -14.02 -5.33
CA GLY A 245 -18.11 -13.87 -4.26
C GLY A 245 -18.14 -12.48 -3.61
N GLU A 246 -17.34 -11.53 -4.10
CA GLU A 246 -17.09 -10.25 -3.41
C GLU A 246 -17.73 -9.06 -4.15
N PRO A 247 -18.16 -8.01 -3.44
CA PRO A 247 -18.82 -6.84 -4.03
C PRO A 247 -17.92 -5.95 -4.92
N LEU A 248 -16.69 -6.39 -5.23
CA LEU A 248 -15.74 -5.72 -6.12
C LEU A 248 -15.10 -6.70 -7.12
N ALA A 249 -15.78 -7.80 -7.46
CA ALA A 249 -15.23 -8.90 -8.26
C ALA A 249 -14.45 -8.45 -9.52
N ALA A 250 -15.01 -7.53 -10.30
CA ALA A 250 -14.36 -7.01 -11.50
C ALA A 250 -13.08 -6.22 -11.18
N ALA A 251 -13.13 -5.33 -10.19
CA ALA A 251 -12.01 -4.51 -9.77
C ALA A 251 -10.87 -5.34 -9.15
N LEU A 252 -11.22 -6.34 -8.32
CA LEU A 252 -10.28 -7.29 -7.72
C LEU A 252 -9.52 -8.09 -8.80
N ARG A 253 -10.19 -8.51 -9.87
CA ARG A 253 -9.51 -9.16 -11.02
C ARG A 253 -8.65 -8.18 -11.82
N GLU A 254 -9.11 -6.94 -12.00
CA GLU A 254 -8.40 -5.93 -12.80
C GLU A 254 -7.04 -5.55 -12.22
N VAL A 255 -6.95 -5.40 -10.89
CA VAL A 255 -5.69 -5.07 -10.21
C VAL A 255 -4.67 -6.21 -10.21
N GLN A 256 -5.10 -7.43 -10.51
CA GLN A 256 -4.22 -8.61 -10.62
C GLN A 256 -3.64 -8.80 -12.02
N LYS A 257 -4.15 -8.07 -13.04
CA LYS A 257 -3.66 -8.18 -14.42
C LYS A 257 -2.25 -7.57 -14.55
N PRO A 258 -1.29 -8.30 -15.14
CA PRO A 258 0.05 -7.76 -15.39
C PRO A 258 0.00 -6.60 -16.38
N ARG A 259 0.82 -5.57 -16.14
CA ARG A 259 0.89 -4.35 -16.96
C ARG A 259 2.22 -4.16 -17.64
N LEU A 260 3.31 -4.52 -16.97
CA LEU A 260 4.65 -4.41 -17.51
C LEU A 260 5.60 -5.37 -16.79
N ARG A 261 6.69 -5.74 -17.47
CA ARG A 261 7.80 -6.49 -16.87
C ARG A 261 8.73 -5.54 -16.13
N ILE A 262 9.14 -5.92 -14.93
CA ILE A 262 10.09 -5.13 -14.14
C ILE A 262 11.47 -5.25 -14.82
N PRO A 263 12.14 -4.12 -15.14
CA PRO A 263 13.45 -4.16 -15.78
C PRO A 263 14.46 -5.00 -14.98
N ARG A 264 15.18 -5.90 -15.65
CA ARG A 264 16.18 -6.80 -15.05
C ARG A 264 15.61 -7.79 -14.01
N SER A 265 14.31 -8.04 -14.06
CA SER A 265 13.65 -9.08 -13.25
C SER A 265 12.74 -9.93 -14.15
N THR A 266 12.47 -11.16 -13.72
CA THR A 266 11.38 -11.99 -14.27
C THR A 266 10.01 -11.60 -13.70
N ASP A 267 10.00 -10.71 -12.70
CA ASP A 267 8.78 -10.20 -12.09
C ASP A 267 8.03 -9.23 -13.02
N GLU A 268 6.72 -9.21 -12.84
CA GLU A 268 5.82 -8.26 -13.47
C GLU A 268 5.27 -7.28 -12.44
N LEU A 269 4.76 -6.16 -12.92
CA LEU A 269 3.99 -5.22 -12.12
C LEU A 269 2.54 -5.23 -12.62
N CYS A 270 1.59 -5.40 -11.71
CA CYS A 270 0.18 -5.18 -11.97
C CYS A 270 -0.17 -3.71 -11.68
N LEU A 271 -1.40 -3.41 -11.25
CA LEU A 271 -1.67 -2.11 -10.65
C LEU A 271 -1.07 -2.12 -9.23
N ILE A 272 0.10 -1.48 -9.09
CA ILE A 272 0.92 -1.38 -7.87
C ILE A 272 1.58 -2.68 -7.39
N SER A 273 0.86 -3.80 -7.37
CA SER A 273 1.39 -5.06 -6.83
C SER A 273 2.50 -5.64 -7.70
N ASN A 274 3.56 -6.12 -7.06
CA ASN A 274 4.55 -6.97 -7.72
C ASN A 274 3.92 -8.34 -7.94
N ARG A 275 4.14 -8.93 -9.10
CA ARG A 275 3.69 -10.27 -9.47
C ARG A 275 4.91 -11.11 -9.79
N ARG A 276 5.23 -12.07 -8.92
CA ARG A 276 6.34 -12.99 -9.11
C ARG A 276 5.82 -14.32 -9.60
N HIS A 277 6.47 -14.87 -10.62
CA HIS A 277 6.22 -16.21 -11.10
C HIS A 277 6.87 -17.24 -10.18
N LEU A 278 6.07 -18.21 -9.72
CA LEU A 278 6.53 -19.47 -9.15
C LEU A 278 6.27 -20.59 -10.17
N ASP A 279 6.75 -21.80 -9.89
CA ASP A 279 6.56 -22.96 -10.76
C ASP A 279 5.05 -23.29 -10.92
N ASP A 280 4.26 -23.22 -9.84
CA ASP A 280 2.84 -23.60 -9.82
C ASP A 280 1.86 -22.43 -10.04
N GLY A 281 2.39 -21.21 -10.19
CA GLY A 281 1.59 -20.00 -10.44
C GLY A 281 2.15 -18.75 -9.78
N PRO A 282 1.60 -17.57 -10.09
CA PRO A 282 2.12 -16.34 -9.52
C PRO A 282 1.72 -16.16 -8.06
N LEU A 283 2.57 -15.46 -7.32
CA LEU A 283 2.17 -14.72 -6.13
C LEU A 283 2.16 -13.22 -6.43
N LEU A 284 1.32 -12.48 -5.71
CA LEU A 284 1.25 -11.02 -5.76
C LEU A 284 1.56 -10.47 -4.37
N PHE A 285 2.35 -9.40 -4.29
CA PHE A 285 2.72 -8.82 -3.02
C PHE A 285 3.08 -7.34 -3.11
N HIS A 286 2.92 -6.67 -1.97
CA HIS A 286 3.42 -5.33 -1.74
C HIS A 286 3.83 -5.17 -0.28
N SER A 287 4.81 -4.31 -0.03
CA SER A 287 5.24 -3.97 1.32
C SER A 287 4.96 -2.51 1.64
N GLY A 288 4.99 -2.19 2.93
CA GLY A 288 4.69 -0.89 3.45
C GLY A 288 5.60 -0.53 4.60
N ALA A 289 5.93 0.75 4.69
CA ALA A 289 6.67 1.27 5.81
C ALA A 289 6.29 2.73 6.05
N THR A 290 6.21 3.09 7.31
CA THR A 290 6.33 4.47 7.79
C THR A 290 7.56 4.55 8.69
N ARG A 291 7.76 5.65 9.42
CA ARG A 291 8.89 5.70 10.35
C ARG A 291 8.71 4.76 11.54
N GLY A 292 7.46 4.55 11.97
CA GLY A 292 7.14 3.77 13.16
C GLY A 292 6.65 2.36 12.88
N PHE A 293 6.43 1.99 11.63
CA PHE A 293 5.73 0.76 11.26
C PHE A 293 6.30 0.11 10.01
N THR A 294 6.16 -1.21 9.93
CA THR A 294 6.46 -2.02 8.76
C THR A 294 5.31 -2.99 8.50
N CYS A 295 4.96 -3.18 7.24
CA CYS A 295 3.87 -4.02 6.78
C CYS A 295 4.29 -4.84 5.56
N PHE A 296 3.81 -6.08 5.49
CA PHE A 296 3.84 -6.93 4.31
C PHE A 296 2.42 -7.42 4.03
N THR A 297 2.05 -7.48 2.74
CA THR A 297 0.81 -8.07 2.26
C THR A 297 1.11 -8.88 1.00
N GLY A 298 0.59 -10.09 0.89
CA GLY A 298 0.70 -10.86 -0.33
C GLY A 298 -0.23 -12.07 -0.36
N PHE A 299 -0.47 -12.58 -1.56
CA PHE A 299 -1.36 -13.71 -1.79
C PHE A 299 -0.96 -14.47 -3.06
N ALA A 300 -1.34 -15.73 -3.12
CA ALA A 300 -1.08 -16.65 -4.21
C ALA A 300 -2.40 -17.33 -4.60
N PRO A 301 -3.08 -16.84 -5.65
CA PRO A 301 -4.39 -17.37 -6.05
C PRO A 301 -4.38 -18.88 -6.35
N HIS A 302 -3.31 -19.36 -7.00
CA HIS A 302 -3.16 -20.77 -7.38
C HIS A 302 -3.13 -21.73 -6.17
N ALA A 303 -2.59 -21.27 -5.04
CA ALA A 303 -2.46 -22.06 -3.81
C ALA A 303 -3.55 -21.74 -2.78
N GLY A 304 -4.40 -20.73 -3.02
CA GLY A 304 -5.38 -20.27 -2.03
C GLY A 304 -4.73 -19.74 -0.74
N VAL A 305 -3.54 -19.13 -0.84
CA VAL A 305 -2.76 -18.63 0.31
C VAL A 305 -2.73 -17.11 0.34
N ALA A 306 -2.94 -16.52 1.51
CA ALA A 306 -2.68 -15.11 1.76
C ALA A 306 -1.94 -14.89 3.08
N VAL A 307 -1.08 -13.87 3.11
CA VAL A 307 -0.31 -13.48 4.29
C VAL A 307 -0.28 -11.96 4.41
N ALA A 308 -0.62 -11.46 5.59
CA ALA A 308 -0.33 -10.10 6.02
C ALA A 308 0.50 -10.12 7.31
N ALA A 309 1.54 -9.29 7.40
CA ALA A 309 2.34 -9.15 8.60
C ALA A 309 2.55 -7.67 8.92
N MET A 310 2.38 -7.27 10.18
CA MET A 310 2.58 -5.90 10.64
C MET A 310 3.41 -5.88 11.91
N ALA A 311 4.27 -4.88 12.04
CA ALA A 311 5.02 -4.59 13.25
C ALA A 311 5.01 -3.09 13.52
N ASN A 312 4.88 -2.70 14.79
CA ASN A 312 4.97 -1.30 15.22
C ASN A 312 6.43 -0.83 15.40
N THR A 313 7.30 -1.23 14.46
CA THR A 313 8.66 -0.72 14.31
C THR A 313 8.92 -0.35 12.85
N GLY A 314 9.65 0.75 12.63
CA GLY A 314 10.07 1.17 11.30
C GLY A 314 10.98 0.16 10.59
N PRO A 315 11.21 0.33 9.28
CA PRO A 315 11.98 -0.62 8.49
C PRO A 315 13.46 -0.63 8.88
N GLU A 316 14.04 -1.82 8.91
CA GLU A 316 15.48 -2.02 9.13
C GLU A 316 16.26 -2.04 7.81
N PRO A 317 17.57 -1.74 7.80
CA PRO A 317 18.38 -1.68 6.58
C PRO A 317 18.33 -2.92 5.68
N LYS A 318 18.13 -4.12 6.27
CA LYS A 318 18.04 -5.40 5.54
C LYS A 318 16.61 -5.87 5.26
N GLY A 319 15.59 -5.11 5.69
CA GLY A 319 14.19 -5.48 5.47
C GLY A 319 13.77 -6.84 6.03
N ARG A 320 14.44 -7.33 7.08
CA ARG A 320 14.32 -8.71 7.59
C ARG A 320 12.87 -9.11 7.86
N PHE A 321 12.08 -8.23 8.48
CA PHE A 321 10.66 -8.47 8.73
C PHE A 321 9.87 -8.78 7.45
N VAL A 322 9.98 -7.92 6.43
CA VAL A 322 9.28 -8.08 5.15
C VAL A 322 9.75 -9.34 4.43
N HIS A 323 11.06 -9.62 4.41
CA HIS A 323 11.60 -10.83 3.79
C HIS A 323 11.13 -12.10 4.50
N THR A 324 11.02 -12.07 5.83
CA THR A 324 10.53 -13.21 6.62
C THR A 324 9.05 -13.45 6.33
N ALA A 325 8.21 -12.41 6.35
CA ALA A 325 6.79 -12.54 6.00
C ALA A 325 6.57 -13.02 4.56
N TYR A 326 7.38 -12.53 3.62
CA TYR A 326 7.39 -13.02 2.24
C TYR A 326 7.81 -14.49 2.15
N ALA A 327 8.80 -14.93 2.93
CA ALA A 327 9.21 -16.33 3.00
C ALA A 327 8.10 -17.22 3.60
N VAL A 328 7.34 -16.73 4.58
CA VAL A 328 6.14 -17.44 5.08
C VAL A 328 5.15 -17.66 3.95
N LEU A 329 4.81 -16.62 3.18
CA LEU A 329 3.92 -16.75 2.02
C LEU A 329 4.41 -17.85 1.06
N ARG A 330 5.69 -17.82 0.67
CA ARG A 330 6.27 -18.83 -0.24
C ARG A 330 6.27 -20.25 0.32
N ARG A 331 6.61 -20.42 1.60
CA ARG A 331 6.59 -21.76 2.23
C ARG A 331 5.17 -22.33 2.25
N LEU A 332 4.18 -21.48 2.54
CA LEU A 332 2.77 -21.90 2.57
C LEU A 332 2.20 -22.19 1.18
N THR A 333 2.78 -21.66 0.10
CA THR A 333 2.40 -22.06 -1.28
C THR A 333 2.98 -23.42 -1.69
N GLY A 334 3.76 -24.09 -0.84
CA GLY A 334 4.40 -25.38 -1.15
C GLY A 334 5.83 -25.26 -1.69
N GLU A 335 6.41 -24.05 -1.77
CA GLU A 335 7.79 -23.89 -2.22
C GLU A 335 8.80 -24.08 -1.08
N THR A 336 9.72 -25.04 -1.27
CA THR A 336 10.84 -25.33 -0.35
C THR A 336 12.17 -24.70 -0.79
N ARG A 337 12.25 -24.02 -1.94
CA ARG A 337 13.51 -23.39 -2.39
C ARG A 337 13.84 -22.11 -1.62
N SER A 338 14.94 -22.14 -0.88
CA SER A 338 15.56 -20.99 -0.22
C SER A 338 15.81 -19.83 -1.18
N TRP A 339 15.75 -18.61 -0.66
CA TRP A 339 16.05 -17.38 -1.38
C TRP A 339 17.53 -17.39 -1.80
N GLU A 340 17.83 -17.62 -3.08
CA GLU A 340 19.11 -17.24 -3.69
C GLU A 340 18.93 -15.83 -4.24
N GLY A 341 19.75 -14.90 -3.74
CA GLY A 341 19.56 -13.47 -3.94
C GLY A 341 19.55 -13.04 -5.40
N ALA A 342 18.74 -12.01 -5.67
CA ALA A 342 18.85 -11.13 -6.83
C ALA A 342 18.76 -9.68 -6.35
#